data_AF-C5KT47-F1
#
_entry.id   AF-C5KT47-F1
#
_cell.length_a   1.000
_cell.length_b   1.000
_cell.length_c   1.000
_cell.angle_alpha   90.00
_cell.angle_beta   90.00
_cell.angle_gamma   90.00
#
_symmetry.space_group_name_H-M   'P 1'
#
loop_
_entity.id
_entity.type
_entity.pdbx_description
1 polymer ?
#
loop_
_entity_poly.entity_id
_entity_poly.type
_entity_poly.pdbx_seq_one_letter_code
_entity_poly.pdbx_strand_id
1 'polypeptide(L)'
;MMSPVMSIMQTMYCARLGHMYVVNMPRMMYAFAKLVMRLLDPSTTKKIDIFHGGFEEALLETISSDVLEARYGGDCEDQVSDFCVPQFMT
;
A
#
# COMPACT_ATOMS: atom_id res chain seq x y z
N MET A 1 4.41 -24.33 4.37
CA MET A 1 5.79 -23.83 4.14
C MET A 1 5.68 -22.39 3.66
N MET A 2 5.91 -21.42 4.54
CA MET A 2 5.89 -19.99 4.20
C MET A 2 7.12 -19.67 3.34
N SER A 3 6.98 -18.83 2.31
CA SER A 3 8.09 -18.46 1.43
C SER A 3 9.23 -17.79 2.23
N PRO A 4 10.50 -18.06 1.92
CA PRO A 4 11.66 -17.51 2.66
C PRO A 4 11.66 -15.97 2.72
N VAL A 5 11.08 -15.32 1.71
CA VAL A 5 10.87 -13.87 1.66
C VAL A 5 9.98 -13.39 2.82
N MET A 6 8.90 -14.10 3.12
CA MET A 6 7.99 -13.75 4.22
C MET A 6 8.68 -13.90 5.57
N SER A 7 9.53 -14.94 5.72
CA SER A 7 10.30 -15.14 6.95
C SER A 7 11.28 -14.00 7.21
N ILE A 8 12.01 -13.52 6.18
CA ILE A 8 12.96 -12.42 6.31
C ILE A 8 12.26 -11.10 6.67
N MET A 9 11.13 -10.83 6.02
CA MET A 9 10.36 -9.61 6.26
C MET A 9 9.81 -9.55 7.69
N GLN A 10 9.39 -10.70 8.22
CA GLN A 10 8.83 -10.80 9.57
C GLN A 10 9.90 -10.84 10.68
N THR A 11 11.09 -11.43 10.46
CA THR A 11 12.14 -11.52 11.49
C THR A 11 13.08 -10.31 11.51
N MET A 12 13.38 -9.70 10.38
CA MET A 12 14.39 -8.63 10.29
C MET A 12 13.79 -7.21 10.22
N TYR A 13 12.51 -7.06 9.88
CA TYR A 13 11.84 -5.76 9.71
C TYR A 13 10.51 -5.69 10.46
N CYS A 14 10.52 -6.04 11.74
CA CYS A 14 9.33 -6.00 12.58
C CYS A 14 8.76 -4.56 12.65
N ALA A 15 7.45 -4.41 12.40
CA ALA A 15 6.70 -3.14 12.47
C ALA A 15 7.09 -2.01 11.49
N ARG A 16 7.83 -2.29 10.40
CA ARG A 16 8.16 -1.28 9.37
C ARG A 16 7.01 -0.88 8.46
N LEU A 17 5.90 -1.64 8.46
CA LEU A 17 4.70 -1.25 7.73
C LEU A 17 4.00 -0.12 8.51
N GLY A 18 4.07 1.10 7.97
CA GLY A 18 3.37 2.28 8.50
C GLY A 18 1.88 2.18 8.19
N HIS A 19 1.53 2.32 6.91
CA HIS A 19 0.17 2.16 6.39
C HIS A 19 0.25 1.64 4.95
N MET A 20 -0.72 0.81 4.55
CA MET A 20 -0.75 0.16 3.24
C MET A 20 -2.11 0.41 2.59
N TYR A 21 -2.08 1.02 1.41
CA TYR A 21 -3.27 1.24 0.59
C TYR A 21 -3.27 0.28 -0.60
N VAL A 22 -4.36 -0.45 -0.76
CA VAL A 22 -4.60 -1.30 -1.93
C VAL A 22 -5.71 -0.66 -2.75
N VAL A 23 -5.32 -0.03 -3.86
CA VAL A 23 -6.23 0.73 -4.73
C VAL A 23 -6.67 -0.08 -5.95
N ASN A 24 -7.78 0.35 -6.56
CA ASN A 24 -8.34 -0.25 -7.78
C ASN A 24 -8.57 -1.77 -7.68
N MET A 25 -8.98 -2.25 -6.49
CA MET A 25 -9.16 -3.69 -6.31
C MET A 25 -10.50 -4.15 -6.92
N PRO A 26 -10.50 -5.18 -7.77
CA PRO A 26 -11.74 -5.74 -8.29
C PRO A 26 -12.54 -6.37 -7.15
N ARG A 27 -13.87 -6.22 -7.20
CA ARG A 27 -14.79 -6.68 -6.12
C ARG A 27 -14.58 -8.14 -5.72
N MET A 28 -14.22 -9.00 -6.67
CA MET A 28 -13.95 -10.41 -6.43
C MET A 28 -12.72 -10.63 -5.54
N MET A 29 -11.65 -9.84 -5.73
CA MET A 29 -10.46 -9.92 -4.88
C MET A 29 -10.67 -9.27 -3.51
N TYR A 30 -11.55 -8.29 -3.41
CA TYR A 30 -11.92 -7.70 -2.11
C TYR A 30 -12.52 -8.75 -1.15
N ALA A 31 -13.36 -9.65 -1.67
CA ALA A 31 -13.93 -10.75 -0.88
C ALA A 31 -12.85 -11.74 -0.40
N PHE A 32 -11.88 -12.07 -1.26
CA PHE A 32 -10.74 -12.92 -0.89
C PHE A 32 -9.81 -12.23 0.11
N ALA A 33 -9.51 -10.95 -0.08
CA ALA A 33 -8.68 -10.17 0.81
C ALA A 33 -9.30 -10.10 2.22
N LYS A 34 -10.62 -9.98 2.35
CA LYS A 34 -11.30 -10.08 3.66
C LYS A 34 -11.11 -11.42 4.35
N LEU A 35 -11.03 -12.51 3.60
CA LEU A 35 -10.75 -13.83 4.18
C LEU A 35 -9.31 -13.88 4.68
N VAL A 36 -8.35 -13.42 3.89
CA VAL A 36 -6.92 -13.38 4.25
C VAL A 36 -6.67 -12.45 5.45
N MET A 37 -7.30 -11.27 5.48
CA MET A 37 -7.19 -10.30 6.57
C MET A 37 -7.64 -10.84 7.93
N ARG A 38 -8.52 -11.86 7.97
CA ARG A 38 -8.89 -12.54 9.22
C ARG A 38 -7.80 -13.46 9.75
N LEU A 39 -6.88 -13.90 8.90
CA LEU A 39 -5.71 -14.68 9.31
C LEU A 39 -4.54 -13.79 9.75
N LEU A 40 -4.57 -12.49 9.45
CA LEU A 40 -3.55 -11.53 9.87
C LEU A 40 -3.83 -11.01 11.29
N ASP A 41 -2.75 -10.66 11.97
CA ASP A 41 -2.81 -10.05 13.30
C ASP A 41 -3.62 -8.73 13.28
N PRO A 42 -4.46 -8.45 14.30
CA PRO A 42 -5.29 -7.25 14.35
C PRO A 42 -4.51 -5.94 14.29
N SER A 43 -3.24 -5.91 14.70
CA SER A 43 -2.38 -4.72 14.57
C SER A 43 -2.00 -4.43 13.11
N THR A 44 -1.95 -5.47 12.27
CA THR A 44 -1.62 -5.35 10.84
C THR A 44 -2.85 -5.03 10.02
N THR A 45 -4.00 -5.61 10.35
CA THR A 45 -5.27 -5.34 9.63
C THR A 45 -5.72 -3.89 9.75
N LYS A 46 -5.42 -3.21 10.87
CA LYS A 46 -5.71 -1.77 11.06
C LYS A 46 -4.88 -0.84 10.18
N LYS A 47 -3.77 -1.34 9.62
CA LYS A 47 -2.84 -0.57 8.79
C LYS A 47 -3.10 -0.77 7.31
N ILE A 48 -4.05 -1.63 6.93
CA ILE A 48 -4.31 -1.99 5.54
C ILE A 48 -5.71 -1.51 5.16
N ASP A 49 -5.77 -0.52 4.28
CA ASP A 49 -7.01 -0.04 3.68
C ASP A 49 -7.12 -0.52 2.24
N ILE A 50 -8.26 -1.13 1.91
CA ILE A 50 -8.53 -1.64 0.56
C ILE A 50 -9.68 -0.85 -0.04
N PHE A 51 -9.40 -0.22 -1.17
CA PHE A 51 -10.36 0.56 -1.92
C PHE A 51 -10.75 -0.12 -3.23
N HIS A 52 -12.06 -0.16 -3.48
CA HIS A 52 -12.63 -0.61 -4.74
C HIS A 52 -12.67 0.53 -5.78
N GLY A 53 -12.86 1.77 -5.33
CA GLY A 53 -12.96 2.99 -6.12
C GLY A 53 -13.08 4.21 -5.18
N GLY A 54 -13.01 5.42 -5.73
CA GLY A 54 -13.04 6.66 -4.93
C GLY A 54 -11.90 6.74 -3.90
N PHE A 55 -10.72 6.21 -4.25
CA PHE A 55 -9.58 6.14 -3.33
C PHE A 55 -8.81 7.46 -3.25
N GLU A 56 -8.96 8.34 -4.24
CA GLU A 56 -8.22 9.59 -4.38
C GLU A 56 -8.39 10.48 -3.15
N GLU A 57 -9.63 10.68 -2.68
CA GLU A 57 -9.93 11.49 -1.49
C GLU A 57 -9.27 10.93 -0.22
N ALA A 58 -9.32 9.60 -0.04
CA ALA A 58 -8.72 8.94 1.12
C ALA A 58 -7.19 8.95 1.09
N LEU A 59 -6.58 8.90 -0.10
CA LEU A 59 -5.13 9.04 -0.24
C LEU A 59 -4.68 10.48 0.02
N LEU A 60 -5.42 11.47 -0.48
CA LEU A 60 -5.11 12.90 -0.28
C LEU A 60 -5.26 13.35 1.18
N GLU A 61 -6.06 12.66 1.99
CA GLU A 61 -6.16 12.92 3.43
C GLU A 61 -4.87 12.60 4.18
N THR A 62 -4.10 11.62 3.68
CA THR A 62 -2.88 11.13 4.35
C THR A 62 -1.60 11.58 3.65
N ILE A 63 -1.65 11.80 2.33
CA ILE A 63 -0.51 12.09 1.46
C ILE A 63 -0.78 13.43 0.76
N SER A 64 0.18 14.36 0.79
CA SER A 64 0.05 15.64 0.07
C SER A 64 -0.09 15.43 -1.44
N SER A 65 -0.92 16.24 -2.08
CA SER A 65 -1.13 16.19 -3.54
C SER A 65 0.16 16.37 -4.35
N ASP A 66 1.12 17.13 -3.84
CA ASP A 66 2.39 17.44 -4.52
C ASP A 66 3.31 16.22 -4.67
N VAL A 67 3.15 15.22 -3.80
CA VAL A 67 4.00 14.01 -3.77
C VAL A 67 3.29 12.83 -4.45
N LEU A 68 1.96 12.89 -4.54
CA LEU A 68 1.15 11.82 -5.09
C LEU A 68 1.09 11.91 -6.62
N GLU A 69 1.28 10.79 -7.30
CA GLU A 69 1.22 10.75 -8.77
C GLU A 69 -0.21 11.03 -9.29
N ALA A 70 -0.30 11.61 -10.49
CA ALA A 70 -1.56 11.95 -11.14
C ALA A 70 -2.48 10.74 -11.31
N ARG A 71 -1.95 9.54 -11.57
CA ARG A 71 -2.73 8.30 -11.65
C ARG A 71 -3.46 7.93 -10.35
N TYR A 72 -3.01 8.43 -9.21
CA TYR A 72 -3.62 8.20 -7.90
C TYR A 72 -4.44 9.40 -7.39
N GLY A 73 -4.60 10.45 -8.21
CA GLY A 73 -5.36 11.66 -7.87
C GLY A 73 -4.52 12.82 -7.35
N GLY A 74 -3.19 12.77 -7.48
CA GLY A 74 -2.28 13.87 -7.12
C GLY A 74 -1.88 14.76 -8.30
N ASP A 75 -0.86 15.59 -8.07
CA ASP A 75 -0.33 16.57 -9.06
C ASP A 75 1.06 16.17 -9.60
N CYS A 76 1.72 15.17 -9.00
CA CYS A 76 3.04 14.71 -9.41
C CYS A 76 2.97 13.92 -10.74
N GLU A 77 3.96 14.14 -11.61
CA GLU A 77 4.05 13.45 -12.91
C GLU A 77 4.27 11.94 -12.74
N ASP A 78 3.60 11.11 -13.55
CA ASP A 78 3.67 9.65 -13.44
C ASP A 78 5.10 9.13 -13.71
N GLN A 79 5.74 8.53 -12.71
CA GLN A 79 7.11 8.02 -12.79
C GLN A 79 7.09 6.58 -13.35
N VAL A 80 6.92 6.43 -14.67
CA VAL A 80 6.72 5.11 -15.31
C VAL A 80 8.01 4.28 -15.47
N SER A 81 9.21 4.82 -15.23
CA SER A 81 10.46 4.14 -15.66
C SER A 81 11.63 4.04 -14.68
N ASP A 82 11.61 4.65 -13.49
CA ASP A 82 12.71 4.49 -12.53
C ASP A 82 12.20 4.33 -11.09
N PHE A 83 12.09 3.08 -10.62
CA PHE A 83 11.68 2.73 -9.26
C PHE A 83 12.66 3.25 -8.18
N CYS A 84 13.85 3.71 -8.61
CA CYS A 84 14.83 4.42 -7.78
C CYS A 84 14.76 5.92 -8.09
N VAL A 85 13.90 6.63 -7.37
CA VAL A 85 13.92 8.10 -7.35
C VAL A 85 15.27 8.58 -6.79
N PRO A 86 16.14 9.25 -7.58
CA PRO A 86 17.45 9.71 -7.11
C PRO A 86 17.37 10.83 -6.06
N GLN A 87 16.18 11.39 -5.82
CA GLN A 87 15.97 12.54 -4.94
C GLN A 87 15.99 12.21 -3.43
N PHE A 88 15.96 10.93 -3.05
CA PHE A 88 16.02 10.51 -1.64
C PHE A 88 17.41 10.02 -1.20
N MET A 89 18.47 10.31 -1.99
CA MET A 89 19.86 9.90 -1.73
C MET A 89 20.81 11.10 -1.48
N THR A 90 20.30 12.16 -0.85
CA THR A 90 21.10 13.28 -0.31
C THR A 90 20.81 13.49 1.16
#